data_AF-A0AA41X8K1-F1
#
_entry.id   AF-A0AA41X8K1-F1
#
_cell.length_a   1.000
_cell.length_b   1.000
_cell.length_c   1.000
_cell.angle_alpha   90.00
_cell.angle_beta   90.00
_cell.angle_gamma   90.00
#
_symmetry.space_group_name_H-M   'P 1'
#
loop_
_entity.id
_entity.type
_entity.pdbx_description
1 polymer ?
#
loop_
_entity_poly.entity_id
_entity_poly.type
_entity_poly.pdbx_seq_one_letter_code
_entity_poly.pdbx_strand_id
1 'polypeptide(L)'
;MRKYGAWIGICVLLVLIISQSVAAFGKDQPEIKRESIFAVIQKGYAMQASLHGKKMSVDKMAKQLAPYFTDNFLQVFTDENEGDAKGGGGYLLPQKPPFSFSEQTKLAYHKQHSLLYVYEKGKDGYEIVTMQQSGGTWKMAAYHVSDELLPEIQKAEQVK
;
A
#
# COMPACT_ATOMS: atom_id res chain seq x y z
N MET A 1 -1.87 -76.90 -4.89
CA MET A 1 -3.04 -76.46 -5.68
C MET A 1 -3.20 -74.95 -5.55
N ARG A 2 -3.53 -74.33 -6.69
CA ARG A 2 -3.79 -72.92 -7.05
C ARG A 2 -4.15 -71.87 -5.97
N LYS A 3 -3.50 -70.69 -6.13
CA LYS A 3 -3.99 -69.28 -6.13
C LYS A 3 -4.52 -68.78 -4.77
N TYR A 4 -4.19 -67.60 -4.23
CA TYR A 4 -4.20 -66.21 -4.72
C TYR A 4 -3.10 -65.45 -3.91
N GLY A 5 -2.36 -64.44 -4.40
CA GLY A 5 -2.75 -63.37 -5.30
C GLY A 5 -2.64 -62.05 -4.51
N ALA A 6 -1.55 -61.33 -4.73
CA ALA A 6 -1.30 -59.91 -4.48
C ALA A 6 -2.02 -59.20 -3.30
N TRP A 7 -1.23 -58.63 -2.39
CA TRP A 7 -1.38 -57.24 -1.92
C TRP A 7 -0.04 -56.84 -1.25
N ILE A 8 1.00 -56.72 -2.08
CA ILE A 8 2.15 -55.87 -1.76
C ILE A 8 1.78 -54.51 -2.32
N GLY A 9 1.57 -53.53 -1.45
CA GLY A 9 1.36 -52.15 -1.87
C GLY A 9 0.64 -51.38 -0.79
N ILE A 10 1.19 -50.21 -0.45
CA ILE A 10 0.65 -49.23 0.51
C ILE A 10 1.06 -49.52 1.96
N CYS A 11 2.35 -49.41 2.27
CA CYS A 11 2.81 -49.09 3.63
C CYS A 11 4.20 -48.40 3.69
N VAL A 12 4.68 -47.80 2.58
CA VAL A 12 6.01 -47.13 2.54
C VAL A 12 5.93 -45.64 2.16
N LEU A 13 4.73 -45.05 2.08
CA LEU A 13 4.54 -43.65 1.63
C LEU A 13 4.17 -42.65 2.75
N LEU A 14 4.46 -42.95 4.02
CA LEU A 14 4.07 -42.09 5.15
C LEU A 14 5.22 -41.54 6.00
N VAL A 15 6.48 -41.65 5.56
CA VAL A 15 7.65 -41.15 6.32
C VAL A 15 8.37 -39.98 5.63
N LEU A 16 7.90 -39.48 4.49
CA LEU A 16 8.56 -38.41 3.72
C LEU A 16 7.79 -37.08 3.62
N ILE A 17 6.85 -36.81 4.54
CA ILE A 17 6.04 -35.57 4.48
C ILE A 17 6.57 -34.46 5.43
N ILE A 18 7.58 -34.70 6.27
CA ILE A 18 8.00 -33.72 7.30
C ILE A 18 9.31 -32.97 6.96
N SER A 19 9.77 -32.98 5.70
CA SER A 19 11.07 -32.37 5.34
C SER A 19 11.05 -31.42 4.15
N GLN A 20 9.87 -30.89 3.78
CA GLN A 20 9.77 -29.81 2.78
C GLN A 20 9.10 -28.54 3.30
N SER A 21 9.42 -28.10 4.50
CA SER A 21 9.49 -26.66 4.79
C SER A 21 10.87 -26.17 4.39
N VAL A 22 11.20 -26.33 3.10
CA VAL A 22 12.27 -25.56 2.48
C VAL A 22 11.82 -24.12 2.58
N ALA A 23 12.48 -23.40 3.48
CA ALA A 23 12.56 -21.96 3.49
C ALA A 23 12.50 -21.41 2.06
N ALA A 24 11.34 -20.88 1.66
CA ALA A 24 11.23 -19.95 0.53
C ALA A 24 11.85 -18.61 0.96
N PHE A 25 13.11 -18.66 1.35
CA PHE A 25 13.93 -17.49 1.58
C PHE A 25 14.48 -17.07 0.22
N GLY A 26 13.84 -16.08 -0.37
CA GLY A 26 14.41 -15.32 -1.47
C GLY A 26 13.62 -15.41 -2.77
N LYS A 27 12.50 -14.67 -2.85
CA LYS A 27 12.13 -13.88 -4.05
C LYS A 27 10.83 -13.07 -3.97
N ASP A 28 10.11 -13.03 -2.85
CA ASP A 28 8.81 -12.34 -2.82
C ASP A 28 8.87 -10.91 -2.26
N GLN A 29 9.77 -10.07 -2.77
CA GLN A 29 9.56 -8.62 -2.66
C GLN A 29 8.91 -8.15 -3.96
N PRO A 30 7.76 -7.45 -3.90
CA PRO A 30 7.17 -6.88 -5.10
C PRO A 30 8.20 -5.95 -5.76
N GLU A 31 8.31 -6.01 -7.08
CA GLU A 31 9.16 -5.09 -7.83
C GLU A 31 8.61 -3.66 -7.65
N ILE A 32 9.26 -2.87 -6.81
CA ILE A 32 8.86 -1.49 -6.53
C ILE A 32 9.63 -0.57 -7.48
N LYS A 33 8.97 -0.12 -8.55
CA LYS A 33 9.50 0.90 -9.47
C LYS A 33 9.21 2.28 -8.89
N ARG A 34 10.26 2.97 -8.45
CA ARG A 34 10.21 4.29 -7.81
C ARG A 34 9.38 5.29 -8.62
N GLU A 35 9.62 5.35 -9.91
CA GLU A 35 8.95 6.26 -10.86
C GLU A 35 7.45 5.98 -10.92
N SER A 36 7.07 4.69 -10.87
CA SER A 36 5.66 4.30 -10.87
C SER A 36 4.96 4.72 -9.57
N ILE A 37 5.63 4.59 -8.42
CA ILE A 37 5.08 5.01 -7.13
C ILE A 37 4.91 6.52 -7.10
N PHE A 38 5.93 7.27 -7.53
CA PHE A 38 5.88 8.73 -7.57
C PHE A 38 4.77 9.21 -8.50
N ALA A 39 4.62 8.59 -9.67
CA ALA A 39 3.54 8.92 -10.59
C ALA A 39 2.14 8.68 -10.00
N VAL A 40 1.96 7.67 -9.15
CA VAL A 40 0.68 7.44 -8.45
C VAL A 40 0.41 8.56 -7.46
N ILE A 41 1.41 8.93 -6.65
CA ILE A 41 1.27 9.99 -5.64
C ILE A 41 0.97 11.33 -6.33
N GLN A 42 1.76 11.73 -7.32
CA GLN A 42 1.50 12.94 -8.12
C GLN A 42 0.11 12.89 -8.78
N LYS A 43 -0.24 11.73 -9.35
CA LYS A 43 -1.57 11.30 -9.83
C LYS A 43 -2.69 11.73 -8.88
N GLY A 44 -2.68 11.17 -7.68
CA GLY A 44 -3.74 11.36 -6.71
C GLY A 44 -3.76 12.76 -6.11
N TYR A 45 -2.60 13.39 -5.89
CA TYR A 45 -2.53 14.78 -5.43
C TYR A 45 -3.11 15.76 -6.47
N ALA A 46 -2.81 15.56 -7.75
CA ALA A 46 -3.41 16.35 -8.82
C ALA A 46 -4.93 16.11 -8.92
N MET A 47 -5.37 14.87 -8.76
CA MET A 47 -6.81 14.53 -8.78
C MET A 47 -7.56 15.24 -7.65
N GLN A 48 -7.11 15.14 -6.38
CA GLN A 48 -7.77 15.84 -5.28
C GLN A 48 -7.80 17.36 -5.47
N ALA A 49 -6.69 17.95 -5.94
CA ALA A 49 -6.62 19.38 -6.19
C ALA A 49 -7.63 19.81 -7.27
N SER A 50 -7.86 18.94 -8.25
CA SER A 50 -8.86 19.18 -9.30
C SER A 50 -10.30 19.07 -8.80
N LEU A 51 -10.55 18.38 -7.68
CA LEU A 51 -11.89 18.17 -7.10
C LEU A 51 -12.25 19.26 -6.09
N HIS A 52 -11.25 19.85 -5.44
CA HIS A 52 -11.45 20.82 -4.39
C HIS A 52 -12.33 22.01 -4.85
N GLY A 53 -13.41 22.27 -4.12
CA GLY A 53 -14.35 23.35 -4.40
C GLY A 53 -15.26 23.15 -5.62
N LYS A 54 -15.17 22.01 -6.33
CA LYS A 54 -16.11 21.70 -7.42
C LYS A 54 -17.44 21.24 -6.83
N LYS A 55 -18.56 21.79 -7.32
CA LYS A 55 -19.91 21.31 -6.99
C LYS A 55 -20.12 19.90 -7.54
N MET A 56 -19.92 18.88 -6.71
CA MET A 56 -20.05 17.47 -7.08
C MET A 56 -20.45 16.64 -5.86
N SER A 57 -21.20 15.55 -6.06
CA SER A 57 -21.49 14.64 -4.93
C SER A 57 -20.22 13.95 -4.43
N VAL A 58 -20.17 13.69 -3.13
CA VAL A 58 -19.07 12.98 -2.45
C VAL A 58 -18.80 11.63 -3.12
N ASP A 59 -19.83 10.84 -3.43
CA ASP A 59 -19.69 9.57 -4.17
C ASP A 59 -18.98 9.72 -5.51
N LYS A 60 -19.24 10.80 -6.24
CA LYS A 60 -18.64 11.04 -7.55
C LYS A 60 -17.19 11.51 -7.40
N MET A 61 -16.87 12.26 -6.34
CA MET A 61 -15.49 12.57 -5.97
C MET A 61 -14.73 11.29 -5.58
N ALA A 62 -15.30 10.46 -4.72
CA ALA A 62 -14.71 9.19 -4.28
C ALA A 62 -14.41 8.27 -5.47
N LYS A 63 -15.33 8.17 -6.45
CA LYS A 63 -15.10 7.43 -7.71
C LYS A 63 -13.93 7.97 -8.52
N GLN A 64 -13.70 9.28 -8.55
CA GLN A 64 -12.55 9.89 -9.24
C GLN A 64 -11.24 9.69 -8.47
N LEU A 65 -11.29 9.61 -7.14
CA LEU A 65 -10.15 9.35 -6.27
C LEU A 65 -9.77 7.86 -6.23
N ALA A 66 -10.72 6.95 -6.44
CA ALA A 66 -10.55 5.50 -6.32
C ALA A 66 -9.35 4.87 -7.05
N PRO A 67 -8.89 5.37 -8.21
CA PRO A 67 -7.68 4.85 -8.84
C PRO A 67 -6.39 5.10 -8.03
N TYR A 68 -6.38 6.10 -7.15
CA TYR A 68 -5.17 6.56 -6.46
C TYR A 68 -5.19 6.32 -4.96
N PHE A 69 -6.37 6.15 -4.36
CA PHE A 69 -6.55 6.03 -2.92
C PHE A 69 -7.18 4.70 -2.54
N THR A 70 -6.80 4.17 -1.37
CA THR A 70 -7.36 2.93 -0.83
C THR A 70 -8.83 3.08 -0.44
N ASP A 71 -9.57 1.98 -0.40
CA ASP A 71 -10.99 1.99 -0.04
C ASP A 71 -11.21 2.52 1.38
N ASN A 72 -10.32 2.20 2.33
CA ASN A 72 -10.36 2.76 3.68
C ASN A 72 -10.21 4.28 3.67
N PHE A 73 -9.28 4.83 2.88
CA PHE A 73 -9.16 6.28 2.73
C PHE A 73 -10.44 6.89 2.15
N LEU A 74 -11.02 6.25 1.13
CA LEU A 74 -12.25 6.74 0.47
C LEU A 74 -13.47 6.65 1.38
N GLN A 75 -13.52 5.66 2.27
CA GLN A 75 -14.56 5.55 3.28
C GLN A 75 -14.45 6.72 4.26
N VAL A 76 -13.27 6.96 4.85
CA VAL A 76 -13.07 8.12 5.73
C VAL A 76 -13.36 9.42 5.00
N PHE A 77 -12.90 9.57 3.75
CA PHE A 77 -13.26 10.72 2.91
C PHE A 77 -14.77 10.88 2.76
N THR A 78 -15.51 9.80 2.58
CA THR A 78 -16.95 9.86 2.37
C THR A 78 -17.66 10.23 3.66
N ASP A 79 -17.30 9.58 4.77
CA ASP A 79 -17.87 9.81 6.11
C ASP A 79 -17.60 11.26 6.59
N GLU A 80 -16.37 11.76 6.42
CA GLU A 80 -15.98 13.12 6.84
C GLU A 80 -16.58 14.23 5.96
N ASN A 81 -16.98 13.90 4.73
CA ASN A 81 -17.68 14.83 3.84
C ASN A 81 -19.19 14.58 3.82
N GLU A 82 -19.70 13.64 4.62
CA GLU A 82 -21.13 13.34 4.71
C GLU A 82 -21.85 14.54 5.36
N GLY A 83 -22.71 15.21 4.59
CA GLY A 83 -23.38 16.43 5.03
C GLY A 83 -22.73 17.75 4.61
N ASP A 84 -21.60 17.72 3.88
CA ASP A 84 -21.16 18.90 3.11
C ASP A 84 -22.19 19.18 2.00
N ALA A 85 -23.21 19.97 2.34
CA ALA A 85 -24.32 20.34 1.45
C ALA A 85 -23.86 21.07 0.18
N LYS A 86 -22.60 21.51 0.13
CA LYS A 86 -22.00 22.19 -1.02
C LYS A 86 -21.13 21.27 -1.87
N GLY A 87 -20.85 20.04 -1.39
CA GLY A 87 -20.13 18.99 -2.11
C GLY A 87 -18.76 19.45 -2.57
N GLY A 88 -17.95 20.03 -1.67
CA GLY A 88 -16.67 20.67 -2.00
C GLY A 88 -15.43 19.82 -1.74
N GLY A 89 -15.58 18.68 -1.06
CA GLY A 89 -14.46 17.81 -0.67
C GLY A 89 -13.57 18.50 0.37
N GLY A 90 -14.15 18.86 1.52
CA GLY A 90 -13.46 19.54 2.62
C GLY A 90 -12.42 18.66 3.32
N TYR A 91 -12.67 17.36 3.44
CA TYR A 91 -11.66 16.41 3.92
C TYR A 91 -10.84 15.90 2.73
N LEU A 92 -9.66 16.47 2.51
CA LEU A 92 -8.67 16.05 1.51
C LEU A 92 -7.26 16.12 2.14
N LEU A 93 -6.30 15.43 1.52
CA LEU A 93 -4.89 15.63 1.87
C LEU A 93 -4.46 17.07 1.50
N PRO A 94 -3.29 17.54 1.98
CA PRO A 94 -2.76 18.83 1.53
C PRO A 94 -2.78 18.94 0.01
N GLN A 95 -3.11 20.11 -0.53
CA GLN A 95 -3.27 20.30 -1.98
C GLN A 95 -1.99 20.07 -2.77
N LYS A 96 -0.83 20.23 -2.14
CA LYS A 96 0.47 20.03 -2.75
C LYS A 96 1.04 18.70 -2.28
N PRO A 97 1.68 17.92 -3.18
CA PRO A 97 2.45 16.77 -2.78
C PRO A 97 3.49 17.17 -1.73
N PRO A 98 3.76 16.29 -0.76
CA PRO A 98 4.64 16.60 0.35
C PRO A 98 6.12 16.33 0.04
N PHE A 99 6.48 15.97 -1.20
CA PHE A 99 7.85 15.59 -1.56
C PHE A 99 8.33 16.37 -2.76
N SER A 100 9.66 16.55 -2.84
CA SER A 100 10.31 17.03 -4.05
C SER A 100 10.34 15.98 -5.16
N PHE A 101 10.10 14.70 -4.82
CA PHE A 101 10.27 13.53 -5.69
C PHE A 101 11.69 13.43 -6.27
N SER A 102 12.68 13.95 -5.53
CA SER A 102 14.10 13.93 -5.87
C SER A 102 14.79 12.70 -5.29
N GLU A 103 16.11 12.56 -5.49
CA GLU A 103 16.93 11.51 -4.84
C GLU A 103 16.82 11.49 -3.31
N GLN A 104 16.38 12.59 -2.70
CA GLN A 104 16.18 12.70 -1.24
C GLN A 104 14.92 11.98 -0.77
N THR A 105 13.94 11.77 -1.66
CA THR A 105 12.73 11.00 -1.34
C THR A 105 13.12 9.52 -1.19
N LYS A 106 12.78 8.89 -0.09
CA LYS A 106 13.14 7.49 0.19
C LYS A 106 11.92 6.59 0.13
N LEU A 107 12.19 5.32 -0.16
CA LEU A 107 11.20 4.24 -0.15
C LEU A 107 11.62 3.17 0.86
N ALA A 108 10.70 2.80 1.74
CA ALA A 108 10.87 1.71 2.71
C ALA A 108 9.69 0.75 2.63
N TYR A 109 9.96 -0.52 2.31
CA TYR A 109 8.92 -1.53 2.22
C TYR A 109 8.87 -2.39 3.48
N HIS A 110 7.72 -2.37 4.16
CA HIS A 110 7.47 -3.11 5.39
C HIS A 110 6.73 -4.41 5.09
N LYS A 111 7.50 -5.49 4.91
CA LYS A 111 7.02 -6.82 4.48
C LYS A 111 5.84 -7.34 5.31
N GLN A 112 5.92 -7.24 6.64
CA GLN A 112 4.91 -7.81 7.55
C GLN A 112 3.51 -7.23 7.35
N HIS A 113 3.42 -5.96 6.96
CA HIS A 113 2.13 -5.28 6.75
C HIS A 113 1.85 -5.02 5.27
N SER A 114 2.77 -5.42 4.38
CA SER A 114 2.71 -5.12 2.94
C SER A 114 2.50 -3.63 2.63
N LEU A 115 3.12 -2.78 3.45
CA LEU A 115 3.06 -1.32 3.31
C LEU A 115 4.35 -0.81 2.68
N LEU A 116 4.22 0.20 1.84
CA LEU A 116 5.34 0.95 1.30
C LEU A 116 5.26 2.39 1.79
N TYR A 117 6.29 2.83 2.51
CA TYR A 117 6.42 4.22 2.93
C TYR A 117 7.24 4.98 1.90
N VAL A 118 6.73 6.13 1.48
CA VAL A 118 7.45 7.15 0.70
C VAL A 118 7.61 8.35 1.59
N TYR A 119 8.84 8.82 1.80
CA TYR A 119 9.12 9.87 2.78
C TYR A 119 10.30 10.73 2.40
N GLU A 120 10.29 11.97 2.89
CA GLU A 120 11.37 12.94 2.75
C GLU A 120 11.41 13.78 4.03
N LYS A 121 12.59 14.24 4.42
CA LYS A 121 12.71 15.18 5.55
C LYS A 121 12.46 16.59 5.04
N GLY A 122 11.30 17.13 5.35
CA GLY A 122 10.92 18.51 5.08
C GLY A 122 11.37 19.47 6.19
N LYS A 123 10.81 20.69 6.16
CA LYS A 123 11.09 21.73 7.16
C LYS A 123 10.47 21.41 8.52
N ASP A 124 9.27 20.84 8.51
CA ASP A 124 8.43 20.61 9.69
C ASP A 124 8.46 19.14 10.16
N GLY A 125 9.48 18.38 9.75
CA GLY A 125 9.64 16.97 10.07
C GLY A 125 9.73 16.06 8.84
N TYR A 126 9.63 14.76 9.06
CA TYR A 126 9.45 13.77 8.01
C TYR A 126 8.02 13.83 7.50
N GLU A 127 7.88 14.14 6.22
CA GLU A 127 6.64 13.97 5.50
C GLU A 127 6.57 12.51 5.03
N ILE A 128 5.42 11.85 5.19
CA ILE A 128 5.31 10.41 4.97
C ILE A 128 3.99 10.10 4.28
N VAL A 129 4.06 9.48 3.11
CA VAL A 129 2.93 8.87 2.41
C VAL A 129 3.02 7.36 2.57
N THR A 130 1.95 6.77 3.11
CA THR A 130 1.82 5.32 3.22
C THR A 130 1.06 4.80 2.00
N MET A 131 1.65 3.83 1.32
CA MET A 131 1.11 3.16 0.15
C MET A 131 0.74 1.72 0.51
N GLN A 132 -0.37 1.24 -0.04
CA GLN A 132 -0.83 -0.14 0.11
C GLN A 132 -1.24 -0.69 -1.25
N GLN A 133 -1.01 -1.98 -1.48
CA GLN A 133 -1.51 -2.63 -2.69
C GLN A 133 -2.99 -2.98 -2.56
N SER A 134 -3.77 -2.65 -3.59
CA SER A 134 -5.15 -3.08 -3.78
C SER A 134 -5.35 -3.48 -5.24
N GLY A 135 -5.83 -4.70 -5.48
CA GLY A 135 -6.03 -5.24 -6.84
C GLY A 135 -4.77 -5.26 -7.71
N GLY A 136 -3.59 -5.47 -7.11
CA GLY A 136 -2.30 -5.44 -7.83
C GLY A 136 -1.76 -4.04 -8.14
N THR A 137 -2.44 -2.98 -7.70
CA THR A 137 -2.01 -1.59 -7.88
C THR A 137 -1.65 -0.94 -6.56
N TRP A 138 -0.61 -0.12 -6.54
CA TRP A 138 -0.28 0.71 -5.37
C TRP A 138 -1.23 1.89 -5.28
N LYS A 139 -1.78 2.12 -4.08
CA LYS A 139 -2.66 3.26 -3.78
C LYS A 139 -2.23 3.93 -2.48
N MET A 140 -2.51 5.22 -2.35
CA MET A 140 -2.27 5.99 -1.14
C MET A 140 -3.28 5.59 -0.06
N ALA A 141 -2.75 5.20 1.09
CA ALA A 141 -3.52 4.83 2.28
C ALA A 141 -3.61 5.99 3.28
N ALA A 142 -2.51 6.72 3.46
CA ALA A 142 -2.44 7.81 4.42
C ALA A 142 -1.31 8.79 4.10
N TYR A 143 -1.41 9.98 4.69
CA TYR A 143 -0.35 10.98 4.77
C TYR A 143 -0.23 11.46 6.22
N HIS A 144 0.99 11.65 6.70
CA HIS A 144 1.26 12.27 8.00
C HIS A 144 2.63 12.95 8.01
N VAL A 145 2.81 13.86 8.96
CA VAL A 145 4.08 14.51 9.27
C VAL A 145 4.52 14.08 10.66
N SER A 146 5.80 13.79 10.84
CA SER A 146 6.37 13.37 12.12
C SER A 146 7.77 13.95 12.32
N ASP A 147 8.07 14.48 13.50
CA ASP A 147 9.40 15.03 13.81
C ASP A 147 10.51 13.95 13.68
N GLU A 148 10.17 12.72 14.07
CA GLU A 148 11.04 11.55 13.99
C GLU A 148 10.54 10.54 12.95
N LEU A 149 11.47 9.78 12.39
CA LEU A 149 11.12 8.73 11.45
C LEU A 149 10.38 7.61 12.18
N LEU A 150 9.23 7.16 11.67
CA LEU A 150 8.42 6.13 12.32
C LEU A 150 9.27 4.87 12.62
N PRO A 151 9.10 4.22 13.79
CA PRO A 151 9.84 3.01 14.14
C PRO A 151 9.72 1.89 13.09
N GLU A 152 8.56 1.80 12.42
CA GLU A 152 8.30 0.85 11.34
C GLU A 152 9.18 1.10 10.11
N ILE A 153 9.40 2.38 9.77
CA ILE A 153 10.27 2.78 8.65
C ILE A 153 11.73 2.53 9.03
N GLN A 154 12.14 2.88 10.25
CA GLN A 154 13.50 2.61 10.74
C GLN A 154 13.83 1.12 10.66
N LYS A 155 12.92 0.26 11.12
CA LYS A 155 13.06 -1.21 11.01
C LYS A 155 13.15 -1.66 9.55
N ALA A 156 12.34 -1.09 8.66
CA ALA A 156 12.36 -1.43 7.24
C ALA A 156 13.65 -0.97 6.52
N GLU A 157 14.29 0.13 6.96
CA GLU A 157 15.59 0.57 6.44
C GLU A 157 16.75 -0.34 6.90
N GLN A 158 16.70 -0.90 8.12
CA GLN A 158 17.76 -1.75 8.69
C GLN A 158 17.85 -3.15 8.06
N VAL A 159 16.84 -3.55 7.28
CA VAL A 159 16.76 -4.88 6.63
C VAL A 159 17.22 -4.83 5.16
N LYS A 160 17.71 -3.68 4.68
CA LYS A 160 18.35 -3.53 3.36
C LYS A 160 19.83 -3.89 3.42
#